data_AF-A0A6V7JVE2-F1
#
_entry.id   AF-A0A6V7JVE2-F1
#
_cell.length_a   1.000
_cell.length_b   1.000
_cell.length_c   1.000
_cell.angle_alpha   90.00
_cell.angle_beta   90.00
_cell.angle_gamma   90.00
#
_symmetry.space_group_name_H-M   'P 1'
#
loop_
_entity.id
_entity.type
_entity.pdbx_description
1 polymer ?
#
loop_
_entity_poly.entity_id
_entity_poly.type
_entity_poly.pdbx_seq_one_letter_code
_entity_poly.pdbx_strand_id
1 'polypeptide(L)'
;VGEELLLSFSVRENMRTICDPGVGRDTISTIHGLRAISMAWVILGHTCIVIFKYSDNMEYRKVVEKKFLFQTITNGAFSVDTFFFMGGLLVSYLFFRTNAMGDLNKLTQGTQGFAAGFLKFIGLLLYRFCRLTTPYMYVLGVVQVTMKWFYANSVFEPPAADHENCPNYWWRNLLYINTLFPVDQM
;
A
#
# COMPACT_ATOMS: atom_id res chain seq x y z
N VAL A 1 5.69 26.35 -10.56
CA VAL A 1 5.61 24.87 -10.69
C VAL A 1 6.93 24.20 -10.32
N GLY A 2 8.08 24.61 -10.88
CA GLY A 2 9.39 24.01 -10.53
C GLY A 2 9.85 24.21 -9.08
N GLU A 3 9.69 25.41 -8.51
CA GLU A 3 10.04 25.69 -7.10
C GLU A 3 9.22 24.87 -6.10
N GLU A 4 7.91 24.74 -6.30
CA GLU A 4 7.07 23.91 -5.42
C GLU A 4 7.42 22.41 -5.52
N LEU A 5 7.84 21.97 -6.71
CA LEU A 5 8.37 20.62 -6.92
C LEU A 5 9.65 20.40 -6.11
N LEU A 6 10.58 21.35 -6.12
CA LEU A 6 11.81 21.27 -5.33
C LEU A 6 11.54 21.35 -3.82
N LEU A 7 10.60 22.21 -3.40
CA LEU A 7 10.17 22.32 -2.00
C LEU A 7 9.50 21.04 -1.51
N SER A 8 8.81 20.29 -2.38
CA SER A 8 8.23 18.98 -2.04
C SER A 8 9.29 17.95 -1.63
N PHE A 9 10.55 18.12 -2.05
CA PHE A 9 11.69 17.29 -1.62
C PHE A 9 12.49 17.88 -0.45
N SER A 10 12.10 19.05 0.06
CA SER A 10 12.78 19.68 1.20
C SER A 10 12.56 18.89 2.48
N VAL A 11 13.62 18.30 3.01
CA VAL A 11 13.58 17.55 4.28
C VAL A 11 13.09 18.43 5.43
N ARG A 12 13.49 19.70 5.47
CA ARG A 12 13.10 20.64 6.55
C ARG A 12 11.60 20.89 6.59
N GLU A 13 10.99 21.21 5.45
CA GLU A 13 9.55 21.51 5.38
C GLU A 13 8.71 20.25 5.58
N ASN A 14 9.14 19.12 5.02
CA ASN A 14 8.50 17.83 5.24
C ASN A 14 8.56 17.42 6.73
N MET A 15 9.71 17.57 7.40
CA MET A 15 9.85 17.26 8.83
C MET A 15 8.99 18.17 9.70
N ARG A 16 8.93 19.48 9.38
CA ARG A 16 8.06 20.42 10.09
C ARG A 16 6.59 20.00 9.98
N THR A 17 6.18 19.52 8.82
CA THR A 17 4.81 19.04 8.56
C THR A 17 4.54 17.71 9.27
N ILE A 18 5.50 16.78 9.29
CA ILE A 18 5.38 15.49 9.97
C ILE A 18 5.30 15.65 11.49
N CYS A 19 6.06 16.59 12.05
CA CYS A 19 6.09 16.87 13.48
C CYS A 19 4.97 17.82 13.94
N ASP A 20 4.09 18.28 13.05
CA ASP A 20 2.96 19.12 13.44
C ASP A 20 1.90 18.28 14.18
N PRO A 21 1.59 18.58 15.46
CA PRO A 21 0.57 17.87 16.21
C PRO A 21 -0.86 18.23 15.77
N GLY A 22 -1.03 19.22 14.89
CA GLY A 22 -2.33 19.66 14.37
C GLY A 22 -3.03 18.57 13.56
N VAL A 23 -4.08 17.97 14.13
CA VAL A 23 -4.99 17.11 13.37
C VAL A 23 -5.95 18.01 12.60
N GLY A 24 -5.86 18.01 11.27
CA GLY A 24 -6.77 18.76 10.41
C GLY A 24 -8.23 18.42 10.74
N ARG A 25 -9.09 19.45 10.79
CA ARG A 25 -10.55 19.37 11.11
C ARG A 25 -11.34 18.36 10.25
N ASP A 26 -10.69 17.88 9.20
CA ASP A 26 -11.21 17.09 8.11
C ASP A 26 -10.87 15.60 8.23
N THR A 27 -10.21 15.20 9.33
CA THR A 27 -9.69 13.84 9.53
C THR A 27 -10.21 13.21 10.81
N ILE A 28 -10.39 11.88 10.78
CA ILE A 28 -10.82 11.10 11.94
C ILE A 28 -9.55 10.66 12.68
N SER A 29 -9.25 11.30 13.81
CA SER A 29 -8.00 11.09 14.56
C SER A 29 -7.73 9.62 14.89
N THR A 30 -8.77 8.85 15.24
CA THR A 30 -8.66 7.42 15.59
C THR A 30 -8.15 6.57 14.42
N ILE A 31 -8.43 6.96 13.17
CA ILE A 31 -7.96 6.24 11.98
C ILE A 31 -6.43 6.35 11.83
N HIS A 32 -5.83 7.47 12.24
CA HIS A 32 -4.38 7.64 12.19
C HIS A 32 -3.67 6.66 13.13
N GLY A 33 -4.20 6.49 14.35
CA GLY A 33 -3.68 5.51 15.31
C GLY A 33 -3.86 4.07 14.82
N LEU A 34 -5.05 3.74 14.30
CA LEU A 34 -5.32 2.43 13.71
C LEU A 34 -4.35 2.13 12.56
N ARG A 35 -4.12 3.11 11.66
CA ARG A 35 -3.16 2.98 10.56
C ARG A 35 -1.74 2.71 11.05
N ALA A 36 -1.28 3.42 12.08
CA ALA A 36 0.05 3.22 12.62
C ALA A 36 0.23 1.79 13.18
N ILE A 37 -0.75 1.29 13.94
CA ILE A 37 -0.74 -0.07 14.49
C ILE A 37 -0.77 -1.11 13.35
N SER A 38 -1.64 -0.93 12.36
CA SER A 38 -1.73 -1.83 11.21
C SER A 38 -0.44 -1.86 10.39
N MET A 39 0.21 -0.70 10.18
CA MET A 39 1.52 -0.63 9.50
C MET A 39 2.61 -1.37 10.28
N ALA A 40 2.69 -1.16 11.59
CA ALA A 40 3.66 -1.85 12.45
C ALA A 40 3.44 -3.37 12.41
N TRP A 41 2.19 -3.83 12.40
CA TRP A 41 1.85 -5.24 12.32
C TRP A 41 2.27 -5.87 10.98
N VAL A 42 1.99 -5.21 9.86
CA VAL A 42 2.44 -5.66 8.52
C VAL A 42 3.96 -5.74 8.45
N ILE A 43 4.67 -4.72 8.92
CA ILE A 43 6.14 -4.70 8.95
C ILE A 43 6.69 -5.87 9.78
N LEU A 44 6.13 -6.11 10.97
CA LEU A 44 6.52 -7.23 11.83
C LEU A 44 6.32 -8.57 11.11
N GLY A 45 5.17 -8.76 10.46
CA GLY A 45 4.86 -9.97 9.69
C GLY A 45 5.86 -10.26 8.57
N HIS A 46 6.11 -9.27 7.70
CA HIS A 46 7.07 -9.42 6.61
C HIS A 46 8.51 -9.62 7.09
N THR A 47 8.91 -8.93 8.16
CA THR A 47 10.24 -9.11 8.76
C THR A 47 10.42 -10.55 9.25
N CYS A 48 9.42 -11.11 9.93
CA CYS A 48 9.44 -12.50 10.36
C CYS A 48 9.53 -13.47 9.17
N ILE A 49 8.76 -13.26 8.10
CA ILE A 49 8.79 -14.11 6.89
C ILE A 49 10.21 -14.17 6.31
N VAL A 50 10.88 -13.02 6.17
CA VAL A 50 12.24 -12.94 5.63
C VAL A 50 13.24 -13.63 6.56
N ILE A 51 13.18 -13.38 7.87
CA ILE A 51 14.09 -14.00 8.84
C ILE A 51 13.95 -15.52 8.84
N PHE A 52 12.72 -16.06 8.78
CA PHE A 52 12.53 -17.52 8.76
C PHE A 52 13.06 -18.18 7.50
N LYS A 53 13.13 -17.46 6.38
CA LYS A 53 13.73 -17.99 5.15
C LYS A 53 15.25 -18.14 5.25
N TYR A 54 15.92 -17.31 6.04
CA TYR A 54 17.38 -17.30 6.21
C TYR A 54 17.88 -17.91 7.51
N SER A 55 16.98 -18.34 8.39
CA SER A 55 17.35 -18.90 9.69
C SER A 55 17.91 -20.32 9.56
N ASP A 56 19.12 -20.55 10.08
CA ASP A 56 19.77 -21.86 10.12
C ASP A 56 18.92 -22.94 10.82
N ASN A 57 18.18 -22.56 11.86
CA ASN A 57 17.31 -23.48 12.60
C ASN A 57 15.85 -23.32 12.20
N MET A 58 15.49 -23.84 11.04
CA MET A 58 14.13 -23.75 10.51
C MET A 58 13.11 -24.55 11.33
N GLU A 59 13.57 -25.54 12.12
CA GLU A 59 12.71 -26.33 13.02
C GLU A 59 12.25 -25.52 14.25
N TYR A 60 13.06 -24.55 14.69
CA TYR A 60 12.70 -23.63 15.78
C TYR A 60 11.41 -22.87 15.49
N ARG A 61 11.12 -22.60 14.21
CA ARG A 61 9.86 -21.99 13.76
C ARG A 61 8.64 -22.72 14.30
N LYS A 62 8.63 -24.07 14.29
CA LYS A 62 7.50 -24.88 14.79
C LYS A 62 7.26 -24.73 16.29
N VAL A 63 8.30 -24.38 17.04
CA VAL A 63 8.20 -24.12 18.48
C VAL A 63 7.64 -22.72 18.73
N VAL A 64 8.13 -21.73 17.97
CA VAL A 64 7.70 -20.33 18.10
C VAL A 64 6.25 -20.16 17.63
N GLU A 65 5.83 -20.86 16.57
CA GLU A 65 4.46 -20.84 16.05
C GLU A 65 3.41 -21.27 17.08
N LYS A 66 3.78 -22.08 18.06
CA LYS A 66 2.88 -22.51 19.14
C LYS A 66 2.62 -21.43 20.18
N LYS A 67 3.42 -20.35 20.21
CA LYS A 67 3.26 -19.27 21.20
C LYS A 67 2.08 -18.38 20.83
N PHE A 68 1.29 -17.99 21.83
CA PHE A 68 0.11 -17.15 21.65
C PHE A 68 0.41 -15.83 20.92
N LEU A 69 1.45 -15.11 21.31
CA LEU A 69 1.81 -13.84 20.65
C LEU A 69 2.23 -14.04 19.19
N PHE A 70 2.80 -15.19 18.87
CA PHE A 70 3.21 -15.47 17.50
C PHE A 70 2.01 -15.83 16.61
N GLN A 71 0.90 -16.31 17.17
CA GLN A 71 -0.34 -16.49 16.42
C GLN A 71 -0.83 -15.18 15.79
N THR A 72 -0.56 -14.03 16.40
CA THR A 72 -0.82 -12.71 15.81
C THR A 72 -0.02 -12.48 14.53
N ILE A 73 1.19 -13.02 14.43
CA ILE A 73 2.05 -12.94 13.24
C ILE A 73 1.58 -13.96 12.19
N THR A 74 1.31 -15.21 12.59
CA THR A 74 0.81 -16.26 11.69
C THR A 74 -0.52 -15.88 11.06
N ASN A 75 -1.42 -15.26 11.82
CA ASN A 75 -2.70 -14.73 11.33
C ASN A 75 -2.59 -13.28 10.86
N GLY A 76 -1.40 -12.84 10.43
CA GLY A 76 -1.13 -11.47 10.02
C GLY A 76 -1.99 -10.98 8.85
N ALA A 77 -2.68 -11.87 8.12
CA ALA A 77 -3.65 -11.51 7.09
C ALA A 77 -4.75 -10.56 7.61
N PHE A 78 -5.16 -10.69 8.88
CA PHE A 78 -6.14 -9.78 9.49
C PHE A 78 -5.66 -8.31 9.56
N SER A 79 -4.34 -8.08 9.56
CA SER A 79 -3.81 -6.71 9.46
C SER A 79 -4.21 -6.04 8.14
N VAL A 80 -4.30 -6.81 7.04
CA VAL A 80 -4.71 -6.30 5.73
C VAL A 80 -6.20 -5.94 5.71
N ASP A 81 -7.05 -6.69 6.43
CA ASP A 81 -8.48 -6.39 6.56
C ASP A 81 -8.71 -5.02 7.19
N THR A 82 -7.87 -4.62 8.16
CA THR A 82 -7.97 -3.28 8.75
C THR A 82 -7.67 -2.18 7.72
N PHE A 83 -6.76 -2.40 6.77
CA PHE A 83 -6.50 -1.47 5.68
C PHE A 83 -7.66 -1.39 4.69
N PHE A 84 -8.27 -2.53 4.35
CA PHE A 84 -9.48 -2.54 3.52
C PHE A 84 -10.63 -1.79 4.18
N PHE A 85 -10.86 -2.03 5.48
CA PHE A 85 -11.87 -1.33 6.27
C PHE A 85 -11.62 0.18 6.30
N MET A 86 -10.40 0.62 6.66
CA MET A 86 -10.03 2.04 6.67
C MET A 86 -10.19 2.69 5.30
N GLY A 87 -9.79 1.99 4.23
CA GLY A 87 -9.93 2.47 2.85
C GLY A 87 -11.39 2.66 2.46
N GLY A 88 -12.26 1.72 2.80
CA GLY A 88 -13.71 1.84 2.59
C GLY A 88 -14.32 2.99 3.39
N LEU A 89 -14.03 3.05 4.69
CA LEU A 89 -14.53 4.07 5.61
C LEU A 89 -14.18 5.49 5.14
N LEU A 90 -12.91 5.74 4.76
CA LEU A 90 -12.46 7.04 4.29
C LEU A 90 -13.14 7.45 2.98
N VAL A 91 -13.32 6.51 2.04
CA VAL A 91 -14.02 6.80 0.78
C VAL A 91 -15.48 7.16 1.02
N SER A 92 -16.18 6.39 1.85
CA SER A 92 -17.58 6.70 2.22
C SER A 92 -17.67 8.03 2.96
N TYR A 93 -16.79 8.28 3.93
CA TYR A 93 -16.74 9.53 4.68
C TYR A 93 -16.54 10.75 3.77
N LEU A 94 -15.54 10.69 2.87
CA LEU A 94 -15.27 11.76 1.92
C LEU A 94 -16.43 11.95 0.94
N PHE A 95 -17.06 10.87 0.47
CA PHE A 95 -18.21 10.95 -0.42
C PHE A 95 -19.39 11.69 0.24
N PHE A 96 -19.82 11.27 1.43
CA PHE A 96 -20.94 11.92 2.13
C PHE A 96 -20.62 13.36 2.48
N ARG A 97 -19.38 13.65 2.89
CA ARG A 97 -18.95 15.00 3.24
C ARG A 97 -18.90 15.94 2.03
N THR A 98 -18.34 15.49 0.90
CA THR A 98 -18.28 16.29 -0.34
C THR A 98 -19.69 16.59 -0.87
N ASN A 99 -20.64 15.66 -0.70
CA ASN A 99 -22.05 15.89 -0.99
C ASN A 99 -22.68 16.91 -0.02
N ALA A 100 -22.42 16.79 1.28
CA ALA A 100 -22.97 17.67 2.31
C ALA A 100 -22.42 19.12 2.22
N MET A 101 -21.18 19.30 1.76
CA MET A 101 -20.54 20.61 1.63
C MET A 101 -20.89 21.35 0.32
N GLY A 102 -21.70 20.76 -0.56
CA GLY A 102 -22.17 21.42 -1.79
C GLY A 102 -21.10 21.62 -2.87
N ASP A 103 -19.83 21.31 -2.61
CA ASP A 103 -18.74 21.43 -3.58
C ASP A 103 -18.93 20.52 -4.81
N LEU A 104 -19.74 19.46 -4.66
CA LEU A 104 -20.10 18.59 -5.79
C LEU A 104 -20.95 19.30 -6.85
N ASN A 105 -21.64 20.40 -6.50
CA ASN A 105 -22.45 21.17 -7.46
C ASN A 105 -21.58 21.95 -8.46
N LYS A 106 -20.38 22.40 -8.09
CA LYS A 106 -19.44 23.06 -9.03
C LYS A 106 -18.98 22.14 -10.16
N LEU A 107 -18.85 20.84 -9.86
CA LEU A 107 -18.50 19.80 -10.84
C LEU A 107 -19.72 19.31 -11.65
N THR A 108 -20.93 19.82 -11.38
CA THR A 108 -22.20 19.39 -12.00
C THR A 108 -22.76 20.44 -12.97
N GLN A 109 -21.97 21.44 -13.34
CA GLN A 109 -22.34 22.34 -14.43
C GLN A 109 -22.26 21.58 -15.78
N GLY A 110 -23.39 21.05 -16.23
CA GLY A 110 -23.59 20.70 -17.64
C GLY A 110 -24.14 19.29 -17.95
N THR A 111 -24.24 18.38 -16.98
CA THR A 111 -24.78 17.03 -17.25
C THR A 111 -25.70 16.60 -16.12
N GLN A 112 -27.01 16.53 -16.38
CA GLN A 112 -28.00 16.06 -15.42
C GLN A 112 -28.20 14.53 -15.53
N GLY A 113 -28.31 13.84 -14.40
CA GLY A 113 -28.76 12.44 -14.33
C GLY A 113 -27.68 11.40 -13.96
N PHE A 114 -28.05 10.12 -14.13
CA PHE A 114 -27.25 8.92 -13.79
C PHE A 114 -25.87 8.89 -14.46
N ALA A 115 -25.76 9.39 -15.70
CA ALA A 115 -24.51 9.45 -16.45
C ALA A 115 -23.44 10.33 -15.79
N ALA A 116 -23.84 11.46 -15.20
CA ALA A 116 -22.92 12.35 -14.49
C ALA A 116 -22.41 11.71 -13.18
N GLY A 117 -23.27 10.95 -12.49
CA GLY A 117 -22.87 10.17 -11.32
C GLY A 117 -21.88 9.06 -11.67
N PHE A 118 -22.13 8.32 -12.76
CA PHE A 118 -21.23 7.28 -13.24
C PHE A 118 -19.85 7.82 -13.65
N LEU A 119 -19.81 8.94 -14.38
CA LEU A 119 -18.55 9.54 -14.83
C LEU A 119 -17.70 10.04 -13.64
N LYS A 120 -18.34 10.56 -12.59
CA LYS A 120 -17.67 10.91 -11.32
C LYS A 120 -17.12 9.69 -10.58
N PHE A 121 -17.89 8.61 -10.52
CA PHE A 121 -17.46 7.37 -9.91
C PHE A 121 -16.23 6.80 -10.62
N ILE A 122 -16.25 6.77 -11.96
CA ILE A 122 -15.10 6.38 -12.78
C ILE A 122 -13.91 7.33 -12.56
N GLY A 123 -14.12 8.64 -12.49
CA GLY A 123 -13.06 9.61 -12.19
C GLY A 123 -12.40 9.40 -10.83
N LEU A 124 -13.18 9.15 -9.78
CA LEU A 124 -12.67 8.82 -8.45
C LEU A 124 -11.92 7.49 -8.42
N LEU A 125 -12.42 6.49 -9.14
CA LEU A 125 -11.73 5.19 -9.29
C LEU A 125 -10.40 5.35 -10.02
N LEU A 126 -10.36 6.10 -11.12
CA LEU A 126 -9.12 6.37 -11.87
C LEU A 126 -8.11 7.15 -11.03
N TYR A 127 -8.56 8.18 -10.30
CA TYR A 127 -7.69 8.90 -9.38
C TYR A 127 -7.10 7.98 -8.31
N ARG A 128 -7.92 7.11 -7.71
CA ARG A 128 -7.47 6.13 -6.72
C ARG A 128 -6.50 5.11 -7.34
N PHE A 129 -6.79 4.64 -8.55
CA PHE A 129 -5.94 3.72 -9.29
C PHE A 129 -4.58 4.36 -9.55
N CYS A 130 -4.52 5.54 -10.18
CA CYS A 130 -3.27 6.25 -10.44
C CYS A 130 -2.48 6.50 -9.13
N ARG A 131 -3.16 6.98 -8.08
CA ARG A 131 -2.52 7.26 -6.78
C ARG A 131 -1.85 6.04 -6.16
N LEU A 132 -2.44 4.85 -6.29
CA LEU A 132 -1.88 3.60 -5.75
C LEU A 132 -0.86 2.97 -6.70
N THR A 133 -1.12 3.02 -7.99
CA THR A 133 -0.28 2.40 -9.03
C THR A 133 1.06 3.13 -9.19
N THR A 134 1.12 4.46 -9.06
CA THR A 134 2.39 5.21 -9.15
C THR A 134 3.45 4.72 -8.15
N PRO A 135 3.21 4.69 -6.83
CA PRO A 135 4.20 4.18 -5.89
C PRO A 135 4.45 2.68 -6.07
N TYR A 136 3.43 1.89 -6.45
CA TYR A 136 3.58 0.46 -6.67
C TYR A 136 4.52 0.15 -7.83
N MET A 137 4.38 0.85 -8.96
CA MET A 137 5.27 0.72 -10.12
C MET A 137 6.70 1.15 -9.82
N TYR A 138 6.87 2.19 -9.01
CA TYR A 138 8.20 2.59 -8.53
C TYR A 138 8.85 1.46 -7.72
N VAL A 139 8.13 0.89 -6.75
CA VAL A 139 8.65 -0.21 -5.93
C VAL A 139 8.94 -1.45 -6.79
N LEU A 140 8.09 -1.80 -7.75
CA LEU A 140 8.36 -2.90 -8.69
C LEU A 140 9.68 -2.69 -9.46
N GLY A 141 9.94 -1.47 -9.94
CA GLY A 141 11.21 -1.13 -10.59
C GLY A 141 12.41 -1.27 -9.66
N VAL A 142 12.29 -0.79 -8.42
CA VAL A 142 13.35 -0.93 -7.40
C VAL A 142 13.62 -2.41 -7.10
N VAL A 143 12.57 -3.22 -6.91
CA VAL A 143 12.69 -4.67 -6.66
C VAL A 143 13.38 -5.36 -7.82
N GLN A 144 12.99 -5.06 -9.06
CA GLN A 144 13.60 -5.65 -10.25
C GLN A 144 15.12 -5.41 -10.32
N VAL A 145 15.56 -4.19 -10.06
CA VAL A 145 17.00 -3.84 -10.09
C VAL A 145 17.72 -4.48 -8.90
N THR A 146 17.12 -4.37 -7.71
CA THR A 146 17.72 -4.84 -6.47
C THR A 146 17.87 -6.37 -6.48
N MET A 147 16.83 -7.11 -6.86
CA MET A 147 16.87 -8.58 -6.90
C MET A 147 17.84 -9.13 -7.93
N LYS A 148 17.96 -8.51 -9.11
CA LYS A 148 18.99 -8.86 -10.09
C LYS A 148 20.40 -8.63 -9.56
N TRP A 149 20.62 -7.50 -8.88
CA TRP A 149 21.91 -7.21 -8.27
C TRP A 149 22.25 -8.18 -7.15
N PHE A 150 21.28 -8.49 -6.28
CA PHE A 150 21.43 -9.48 -5.21
C PHE A 150 21.77 -10.84 -5.79
N TYR A 151 21.05 -11.33 -6.79
CA TYR A 151 21.34 -12.63 -7.42
C TYR A 151 22.78 -12.72 -7.95
N ALA A 152 23.31 -11.64 -8.53
CA ALA A 152 24.66 -11.63 -9.10
C ALA A 152 25.79 -11.46 -8.06
N ASN A 153 25.53 -10.86 -6.90
CA ASN A 153 26.57 -10.44 -5.96
C ASN A 153 26.44 -11.04 -4.54
N SER A 154 25.28 -11.58 -4.19
CA SER A 154 24.99 -12.12 -2.87
C SER A 154 25.34 -13.60 -2.81
N VAL A 155 25.80 -14.05 -1.64
CA VAL A 155 25.92 -15.47 -1.31
C VAL A 155 24.55 -16.07 -0.96
N PHE A 156 23.61 -15.23 -0.52
CA PHE A 156 22.24 -15.63 -0.21
C PHE A 156 21.38 -15.66 -1.46
N GLU A 157 20.68 -16.78 -1.66
CA GLU A 157 19.66 -16.89 -2.69
C GLU A 157 18.44 -16.03 -2.31
N PRO A 158 17.88 -15.24 -3.25
CA PRO A 158 16.69 -14.45 -2.98
C PRO A 158 15.50 -15.36 -2.63
N PRO A 159 14.60 -14.94 -1.74
CA PRO A 159 13.51 -15.79 -1.25
C PRO A 159 12.43 -16.05 -2.31
N ALA A 160 12.45 -15.29 -3.41
CA ALA A 160 11.58 -15.40 -4.58
C ALA A 160 12.40 -15.22 -5.87
N ALA A 161 11.92 -15.82 -6.97
CA ALA A 161 12.56 -15.76 -8.29
C ALA A 161 12.24 -14.46 -9.06
N ASP A 162 12.15 -13.33 -8.35
CA ASP A 162 11.74 -12.03 -8.91
C ASP A 162 12.65 -11.58 -10.05
N HIS A 163 13.93 -11.96 -10.03
CA HIS A 163 14.92 -11.63 -11.05
C HIS A 163 14.59 -12.23 -12.44
N GLU A 164 13.87 -13.36 -12.48
CA GLU A 164 13.40 -14.03 -13.71
C GLU A 164 11.92 -13.75 -14.00
N ASN A 165 11.07 -13.74 -12.97
CA ASN A 165 9.63 -13.58 -13.13
C ASN A 165 9.23 -12.15 -13.47
N CYS A 166 9.83 -11.14 -12.83
CA CYS A 166 9.46 -9.74 -13.03
C CYS A 166 9.61 -9.26 -14.49
N PRO A 167 10.71 -9.53 -15.25
CA PRO A 167 10.80 -9.17 -16.66
C PRO A 167 9.65 -9.72 -17.52
N ASN A 168 9.16 -10.93 -17.22
CA ASN A 168 8.16 -11.63 -18.02
C ASN A 168 6.73 -11.25 -17.62
N TYR A 169 6.50 -10.97 -16.34
CA TYR A 169 5.16 -10.90 -15.76
C TYR A 169 4.84 -9.59 -15.02
N TRP A 170 5.71 -8.56 -15.08
CA TRP A 170 5.47 -7.25 -14.42
C TRP A 170 4.11 -6.62 -14.76
N TRP A 171 3.62 -6.81 -15.99
CA TRP A 171 2.34 -6.26 -16.45
C TRP A 171 1.14 -6.86 -15.70
N ARG A 172 1.27 -8.09 -15.17
CA ARG A 172 0.22 -8.73 -14.35
C ARG A 172 0.06 -8.01 -13.02
N ASN A 173 1.18 -7.56 -12.44
CA ASN A 173 1.20 -6.74 -11.23
C ASN A 173 0.59 -5.35 -11.52
N LEU A 174 0.92 -4.72 -12.65
CA LEU A 174 0.31 -3.44 -13.06
C LEU A 174 -1.23 -3.50 -13.14
N LEU A 175 -1.76 -4.62 -13.64
CA LEU A 175 -3.20 -4.84 -13.78
C LEU A 175 -3.86 -5.41 -12.52
N TYR A 176 -3.11 -5.69 -11.45
CA TYR A 176 -3.60 -6.36 -10.22
C TYR A 176 -4.26 -7.72 -10.47
N ILE A 177 -3.80 -8.47 -11.47
CA ILE A 177 -4.32 -9.80 -11.82
C ILE A 177 -3.36 -10.94 -11.46
N ASN A 178 -2.29 -10.64 -10.71
CA ASN A 178 -1.27 -11.62 -10.34
C ASN A 178 -1.86 -12.84 -9.62
N THR A 179 -2.90 -12.66 -8.79
CA THR A 179 -3.58 -13.74 -8.05
C THR A 179 -4.33 -14.75 -8.95
N LEU A 180 -4.57 -14.44 -10.22
CA LEU A 180 -5.24 -15.37 -11.16
C LEU A 180 -4.27 -16.40 -11.76
N PHE A 181 -2.96 -16.21 -11.57
CA PHE A 181 -1.90 -17.05 -12.12
C PHE A 181 -1.26 -17.91 -11.01
N PRO A 182 -0.60 -19.01 -11.37
CA PRO A 182 0.00 -19.89 -10.39
C PRO A 182 1.22 -19.22 -9.72
N VAL A 183 1.49 -19.62 -8.47
CA VAL A 183 2.43 -18.94 -7.55
C VAL A 183 3.88 -18.98 -8.04
N ASP A 184 4.24 -19.98 -8.82
CA ASP A 184 5.56 -20.10 -9.47
C ASP A 184 5.83 -18.98 -10.48
N GLN A 185 4.79 -18.33 -11.00
CA GLN A 185 4.87 -17.23 -11.97
C GLN A 185 4.59 -15.85 -11.36
N MET A 186 4.47 -15.77 -10.04
CA MET A 186 4.35 -14.52 -9.30
C MET A 186 5.72 -13.89 -9.07
#